data_AF-A0A0G4QI83-F1
#
_entry.id   AF-A0A0G4QI83-F1
#
_cell.length_a   1.000
_cell.length_b   1.000
_cell.length_c   1.000
_cell.angle_alpha   90.00
_cell.angle_beta   90.00
_cell.angle_gamma   90.00
#
_symmetry.space_group_name_H-M   'P 1'
#
loop_
_entity.id
_entity.type
_entity.pdbx_description
1 polymer ?
#
loop_
_entity_poly.entity_id
_entity_poly.type
_entity_poly.pdbx_seq_one_letter_code
_entity_poly.pdbx_strand_id
1 'polypeptide(L)'
;MQFQHKANDKIYNLAKIHQFIDKAATEKVNVLVFPEMCITGYWHVPKLSDQSVYALSERVSDSGSLALIKQKAIAHQMAIGVGLIERAEDNTLYNTWVVCMPDGSLHKHQKLHTFEHPIIKSGEQYTVFETPWGVKMGVLICWDNNLVENARANALLGADILLAPHQTGGTNSRSSHSMKPIPMTLWENRHQDPQSLQEVFQGEHGRGWLMRWLPARAHDNGMFVLFSHQF
;
A
#
# COMPACT_ATOMS: atom_id res chain seq x y z
N MET A 1 -4.54 2.90 -7.27
CA MET A 1 -5.86 3.47 -6.91
C MET A 1 -5.78 4.24 -5.61
N GLN A 2 -6.73 5.15 -5.37
CA GLN A 2 -6.91 5.84 -4.09
C GLN A 2 -8.38 5.71 -3.68
N PHE A 3 -8.65 5.22 -2.47
CA PHE A 3 -10.01 5.16 -1.91
C PHE A 3 -9.96 5.16 -0.38
N GLN A 4 -11.07 5.51 0.27
CA GLN A 4 -11.19 5.48 1.71
C GLN A 4 -11.75 4.13 2.17
N HIS A 5 -10.99 3.41 3.00
CA HIS A 5 -11.47 2.20 3.66
C HIS A 5 -12.39 2.52 4.83
N LYS A 6 -13.21 1.55 5.23
CA LYS A 6 -13.87 1.52 6.54
C LYS A 6 -13.07 0.65 7.49
N ALA A 7 -12.87 1.15 8.71
CA ALA A 7 -12.19 0.40 9.76
C ALA A 7 -12.95 -0.88 10.11
N ASN A 8 -12.22 -1.99 10.20
CA ASN A 8 -12.74 -3.30 10.62
C ASN A 8 -13.93 -3.83 9.79
N ASP A 9 -14.11 -3.35 8.55
CA ASP A 9 -15.20 -3.76 7.67
C ASP A 9 -14.65 -4.27 6.34
N LYS A 10 -14.14 -5.51 6.38
CA LYS A 10 -13.54 -6.18 5.21
C LYS A 10 -14.53 -6.33 4.07
N ILE A 11 -15.80 -6.60 4.38
CA ILE A 11 -16.86 -6.79 3.38
C ILE A 11 -17.04 -5.51 2.57
N TYR A 12 -17.19 -4.36 3.23
CA TYR A 12 -17.28 -3.08 2.55
C TYR A 12 -16.02 -2.76 1.73
N ASN A 13 -14.84 -2.97 2.31
CA ASN A 13 -13.57 -2.67 1.64
C ASN A 13 -13.36 -3.55 0.40
N LEU A 14 -13.64 -4.85 0.50
CA LEU A 14 -13.58 -5.78 -0.62
C LEU A 14 -14.59 -5.40 -1.71
N ALA A 15 -15.82 -5.02 -1.36
CA ALA A 15 -16.80 -4.55 -2.33
C ALA A 15 -16.28 -3.33 -3.12
N LYS A 16 -15.61 -2.38 -2.44
CA LYS A 16 -14.97 -1.23 -3.09
C LYS A 16 -13.79 -1.64 -3.98
N ILE A 17 -12.92 -2.53 -3.49
CA ILE A 17 -11.80 -3.07 -4.27
C ILE A 17 -12.31 -3.74 -5.54
N HIS A 18 -13.35 -4.56 -5.45
CA HIS A 18 -13.97 -5.23 -6.61
C HIS A 18 -14.52 -4.22 -7.63
N GLN A 19 -15.19 -3.15 -7.20
CA GLN A 19 -15.67 -2.10 -8.11
C GLN A 19 -14.51 -1.47 -8.91
N PHE A 20 -13.37 -1.23 -8.26
CA PHE A 20 -12.19 -0.69 -8.94
C PHE A 20 -11.52 -1.68 -9.87
N ILE A 21 -11.48 -2.96 -9.49
CA ILE A 21 -10.99 -4.04 -10.35
C ILE A 21 -11.83 -4.13 -11.63
N ASP A 22 -13.16 -4.15 -11.50
CA ASP A 22 -14.07 -4.26 -12.63
C ASP A 22 -13.94 -3.05 -13.56
N LYS A 23 -13.77 -1.85 -13.01
CA LYS A 23 -13.48 -0.65 -13.80
C LYS A 23 -12.11 -0.73 -14.49
N ALA A 24 -11.06 -1.15 -13.79
CA ALA A 24 -9.72 -1.27 -14.37
C ALA A 24 -9.69 -2.29 -15.53
N ALA A 25 -10.50 -3.35 -15.43
CA ALA A 25 -10.64 -4.35 -16.49
C ALA A 25 -11.24 -3.75 -17.78
N THR A 26 -12.23 -2.84 -17.69
CA THR A 26 -12.78 -2.17 -18.89
C THR A 26 -11.77 -1.24 -19.56
N GLU A 27 -10.82 -0.72 -18.77
CA GLU A 27 -9.70 0.13 -19.23
C GLU A 27 -8.48 -0.69 -19.69
N LYS A 28 -8.55 -2.04 -19.67
CA LYS A 28 -7.47 -2.97 -20.05
C LYS A 28 -6.17 -2.76 -19.27
N VAL A 29 -6.28 -2.46 -17.98
CA VAL A 29 -5.13 -2.28 -17.07
C VAL A 29 -4.42 -3.62 -16.84
N ASN A 30 -3.09 -3.66 -16.98
CA ASN A 30 -2.29 -4.85 -16.66
C ASN A 30 -1.94 -4.99 -15.17
N VAL A 31 -1.75 -3.86 -14.47
CA VAL A 31 -1.29 -3.84 -13.08
C VAL A 31 -2.13 -2.86 -12.27
N LEU A 32 -2.82 -3.35 -11.24
CA LEU A 32 -3.66 -2.56 -10.36
C LEU A 32 -3.15 -2.62 -8.91
N VAL A 33 -2.69 -1.48 -8.40
CA VAL A 33 -2.10 -1.37 -7.06
C VAL A 33 -3.08 -0.68 -6.10
N PHE A 34 -3.47 -1.39 -5.04
CA PHE A 34 -4.22 -0.83 -3.92
C PHE A 34 -3.31 -0.47 -2.74
N PRO A 35 -3.73 0.48 -1.88
CA PRO A 35 -2.83 0.99 -0.86
C PRO A 35 -2.66 0.01 0.32
N GLU A 36 -1.76 0.37 1.22
CA GLU A 36 -1.40 -0.42 2.41
C GLU A 36 -2.62 -0.82 3.24
N MET A 37 -2.67 -2.07 3.70
CA MET A 37 -3.75 -2.60 4.55
C MET A 37 -5.19 -2.31 4.04
N CYS A 38 -5.39 -2.21 2.73
CA CYS A 38 -6.68 -1.81 2.15
C CYS A 38 -7.84 -2.75 2.45
N ILE A 39 -7.58 -4.02 2.77
CA ILE A 39 -8.63 -5.00 3.13
C ILE A 39 -9.12 -4.77 4.55
N THR A 40 -8.20 -4.68 5.51
CA THR A 40 -8.51 -4.56 6.95
C THR A 40 -8.80 -3.13 7.38
N GLY A 41 -8.21 -2.16 6.69
CA GLY A 41 -8.04 -0.79 7.13
C GLY A 41 -6.82 -0.60 8.02
N TYR A 42 -6.34 0.64 8.09
CA TYR A 42 -5.06 0.99 8.73
C TYR A 42 -5.22 1.85 10.00
N TRP A 43 -5.91 2.99 9.92
CA TRP A 43 -5.77 4.08 10.92
C TRP A 43 -6.25 3.71 12.34
N HIS A 44 -7.10 2.69 12.46
CA HIS A 44 -7.65 2.23 13.72
C HIS A 44 -6.75 1.18 14.41
N VAL A 45 -5.88 0.51 13.65
CA VAL A 45 -5.07 -0.62 14.10
C VAL A 45 -4.21 -0.30 15.32
N PRO A 46 -3.53 0.86 15.43
CA PRO A 46 -2.72 1.18 16.61
C PRO A 46 -3.50 1.28 17.93
N LYS A 47 -4.83 1.37 17.87
CA LYS A 47 -5.71 1.52 19.04
C LYS A 47 -6.46 0.24 19.40
N LEU A 48 -6.31 -0.81 18.61
CA LEU A 48 -6.98 -2.08 18.84
C LEU A 48 -6.30 -2.85 19.98
N SER A 49 -7.03 -3.80 20.58
CA SER A 49 -6.42 -4.81 21.43
C SER A 49 -5.72 -5.88 20.59
N ASP A 50 -4.75 -6.58 21.18
CA ASP A 50 -4.06 -7.71 20.53
C ASP A 50 -5.05 -8.72 19.92
N GLN A 51 -6.09 -9.06 20.67
CA GLN A 51 -7.15 -9.98 20.23
C GLN A 51 -7.91 -9.44 19.01
N SER A 52 -8.16 -8.13 18.95
CA SER A 52 -8.88 -7.50 17.83
C SER A 52 -8.00 -7.46 16.57
N VAL A 53 -6.71 -7.17 16.71
CA VAL A 53 -5.74 -7.24 15.61
C VAL A 53 -5.61 -8.69 15.11
N TYR A 54 -5.60 -9.66 16.02
CA TYR A 54 -5.56 -11.07 15.66
C TYR A 54 -6.85 -11.53 14.96
N ALA A 55 -8.03 -11.05 15.39
CA ALA A 55 -9.30 -11.34 14.72
C ALA A 55 -9.38 -10.73 13.30
N LEU A 56 -8.66 -9.63 13.06
CA LEU A 56 -8.53 -9.01 11.76
C LEU A 56 -7.59 -9.75 10.80
N SER A 57 -6.69 -10.60 11.30
CA SER A 57 -5.68 -11.24 10.46
C SER A 57 -6.20 -12.47 9.69
N GLU A 58 -5.60 -12.72 8.53
CA GLU A 58 -5.90 -13.89 7.69
C GLU A 58 -4.60 -14.58 7.29
N ARG A 59 -4.61 -15.92 7.12
CA ARG A 59 -3.45 -16.58 6.51
C ARG A 59 -3.54 -16.42 5.00
N VAL A 60 -2.41 -16.22 4.33
CA VAL A 60 -2.39 -16.10 2.87
C VAL A 60 -2.91 -17.38 2.20
N SER A 61 -2.65 -18.54 2.81
CA SER A 61 -3.04 -19.87 2.31
C SER A 61 -4.56 -20.12 2.30
N ASP A 62 -5.31 -19.52 3.22
CA ASP A 62 -6.75 -19.74 3.40
C ASP A 62 -7.59 -18.45 3.39
N SER A 63 -7.00 -17.32 2.99
CA SER A 63 -7.67 -16.01 2.97
C SER A 63 -8.82 -15.99 1.96
N GLY A 64 -10.05 -15.91 2.48
CA GLY A 64 -11.25 -15.68 1.67
C GLY A 64 -11.18 -14.35 0.91
N SER A 65 -10.57 -13.33 1.52
CA SER A 65 -10.33 -12.03 0.88
C SER A 65 -9.45 -12.18 -0.36
N LEU A 66 -8.28 -12.83 -0.24
CA LEU A 66 -7.35 -13.01 -1.36
C LEU A 66 -7.88 -13.99 -2.41
N ALA A 67 -8.69 -14.99 -2.02
CA ALA A 67 -9.31 -15.91 -2.98
C ALA A 67 -10.21 -15.17 -3.99
N LEU A 68 -11.01 -14.22 -3.51
CA LEU A 68 -11.88 -13.38 -4.35
C LEU A 68 -11.08 -12.48 -5.30
N ILE A 69 -10.00 -11.87 -4.80
CA ILE A 69 -9.11 -11.02 -5.61
C ILE A 69 -8.35 -11.85 -6.65
N LYS A 70 -7.84 -13.02 -6.27
CA LYS A 70 -7.17 -13.96 -7.17
C LYS A 70 -8.07 -14.41 -8.30
N GLN A 71 -9.34 -14.73 -8.02
CA GLN A 71 -10.30 -15.11 -9.07
C GLN A 71 -10.46 -13.98 -10.10
N LYS A 72 -10.54 -12.72 -9.64
CA LYS A 72 -10.62 -11.56 -10.52
C LYS A 72 -9.32 -11.31 -11.30
N ALA A 73 -8.15 -11.48 -10.68
CA ALA A 73 -6.85 -11.34 -11.33
C ALA A 73 -6.73 -12.29 -12.53
N ILE A 74 -7.11 -13.56 -12.34
CA ILE A 74 -7.15 -14.57 -13.40
C ILE A 74 -8.18 -14.21 -14.48
N ALA A 75 -9.42 -13.89 -14.08
CA ALA A 75 -10.51 -13.60 -15.02
C ALA A 75 -10.24 -12.39 -15.91
N HIS A 76 -9.55 -11.38 -15.38
CA HIS A 76 -9.24 -10.14 -16.09
C HIS A 76 -7.82 -10.08 -16.65
N GLN A 77 -7.02 -11.15 -16.48
CA GLN A 77 -5.61 -11.20 -16.92
C GLN A 77 -4.79 -9.98 -16.43
N MET A 78 -4.95 -9.66 -15.15
CA MET A 78 -4.40 -8.47 -14.49
C MET A 78 -3.66 -8.86 -13.20
N ALA A 79 -2.52 -8.24 -12.93
CA ALA A 79 -1.86 -8.32 -11.64
C ALA A 79 -2.53 -7.35 -10.66
N ILE A 80 -3.00 -7.84 -9.52
CA ILE A 80 -3.74 -7.05 -8.54
C ILE A 80 -3.03 -7.11 -7.20
N GLY A 81 -2.57 -5.97 -6.72
CA GLY A 81 -1.86 -5.85 -5.45
C GLY A 81 -2.73 -5.27 -4.34
N VAL A 82 -2.84 -5.96 -3.20
CA VAL A 82 -3.69 -5.60 -2.05
C VAL A 82 -2.98 -5.83 -0.72
N GLY A 83 -3.33 -5.06 0.31
CA GLY A 83 -2.73 -5.16 1.65
C GLY A 83 -3.68 -5.73 2.71
N LEU A 84 -3.14 -6.52 3.63
CA LEU A 84 -3.84 -7.11 4.77
C LEU A 84 -2.91 -7.31 5.99
N ILE A 85 -3.49 -7.62 7.14
CA ILE A 85 -2.75 -8.21 8.25
C ILE A 85 -2.64 -9.72 7.99
N GLU A 86 -1.45 -10.19 7.69
CA GLU A 86 -1.18 -11.62 7.55
C GLU A 86 -1.02 -12.25 8.92
N ARG A 87 -1.58 -13.44 9.09
CA ARG A 87 -1.20 -14.39 10.13
C ARG A 87 -0.38 -15.50 9.49
N ALA A 88 0.89 -15.62 9.86
CA ALA A 88 1.75 -16.70 9.40
C ALA A 88 1.36 -18.04 10.07
N GLU A 89 1.99 -19.13 9.65
CA GLU A 89 1.69 -20.48 10.16
C GLU A 89 2.08 -20.65 11.64
N ASP A 90 3.14 -19.95 12.07
CA ASP A 90 3.56 -19.84 13.48
C ASP A 90 2.69 -18.86 14.30
N ASN A 91 1.63 -18.30 13.70
CA ASN A 91 0.73 -17.28 14.22
C ASN A 91 1.36 -15.89 14.43
N THR A 92 2.57 -15.66 13.92
CA THR A 92 3.15 -14.32 13.88
C THR A 92 2.35 -13.43 12.93
N LEU A 93 2.10 -12.18 13.33
CA LEU A 93 1.35 -11.22 12.52
C LEU A 93 2.29 -10.30 11.74
N TYR A 94 1.97 -10.05 10.48
CA TYR A 94 2.74 -9.17 9.60
C TYR A 94 1.81 -8.19 8.89
N ASN A 95 2.31 -6.98 8.62
CA ASN A 95 1.71 -6.11 7.61
C ASN A 95 2.21 -6.61 6.25
N THR A 96 1.30 -7.24 5.49
CA THR A 96 1.66 -7.93 4.26
C THR A 96 0.93 -7.32 3.09
N TRP A 97 1.64 -7.17 1.98
CA TRP A 97 1.07 -6.79 0.71
C TRP A 97 1.26 -7.91 -0.30
N VAL A 98 0.17 -8.33 -0.94
CA VAL A 98 0.11 -9.50 -1.81
C VAL A 98 -0.27 -9.08 -3.22
N VAL A 99 0.50 -9.55 -4.20
CA VAL A 99 0.20 -9.44 -5.61
C VAL A 99 -0.41 -10.75 -6.09
N CYS A 100 -1.69 -10.69 -6.46
CA CYS A 100 -2.38 -11.77 -7.16
C CYS A 100 -2.10 -11.66 -8.66
N MET A 101 -1.40 -12.65 -9.21
CA MET A 101 -1.01 -12.68 -10.61
C MET A 101 -2.09 -13.29 -11.51
N PRO A 102 -2.09 -12.99 -12.83
CA PRO A 102 -3.05 -13.51 -13.79
C PRO A 102 -2.98 -15.03 -14.00
N ASP A 103 -1.86 -15.67 -13.68
CA ASP A 103 -1.69 -17.14 -13.68
C ASP A 103 -2.17 -17.79 -12.36
N GLY A 104 -2.61 -16.98 -11.40
CA GLY A 104 -3.05 -17.43 -10.09
C GLY A 104 -1.93 -17.59 -9.05
N SER A 105 -0.67 -17.29 -9.39
CA SER A 105 0.40 -17.21 -8.40
C SER A 105 0.21 -16.01 -7.48
N LEU A 106 0.79 -16.09 -6.27
CA LEU A 106 0.75 -15.03 -5.27
C LEU A 106 2.19 -14.66 -4.88
N HIS A 107 2.51 -13.37 -4.96
CA HIS A 107 3.76 -12.84 -4.40
C HIS A 107 3.43 -12.00 -3.18
N LYS A 108 3.94 -12.39 -2.01
CA LYS A 108 3.71 -11.67 -0.75
C LYS A 108 4.98 -10.96 -0.30
N HIS A 109 4.82 -9.75 0.19
CA HIS A 109 5.87 -8.96 0.82
C HIS A 109 5.43 -8.56 2.22
N GLN A 110 6.21 -8.96 3.22
CA GLN A 110 6.03 -8.57 4.61
C GLN A 110 6.83 -7.29 4.86
N LYS A 111 6.17 -6.24 5.34
CA LYS A 111 6.78 -4.93 5.57
C LYS A 111 8.03 -5.04 6.45
N LEU A 112 9.12 -4.40 6.02
CA LEU A 112 10.43 -4.53 6.66
C LEU A 112 10.55 -3.67 7.93
N HIS A 113 9.81 -2.57 8.01
CA HIS A 113 9.86 -1.64 9.15
C HIS A 113 8.45 -1.38 9.68
N THR A 114 8.01 -2.21 10.63
CA THR A 114 6.67 -2.16 11.19
C THR A 114 6.57 -1.27 12.42
N PHE A 115 5.44 -0.58 12.56
CA PHE A 115 5.11 0.29 13.71
C PHE A 115 3.60 0.46 13.91
N GLU A 116 2.78 -0.30 13.19
CA GLU A 116 1.32 -0.19 13.17
C GLU A 116 0.70 -0.72 14.45
N HIS A 117 1.31 -1.75 15.05
CA HIS A 117 0.88 -2.34 16.31
C HIS A 117 2.03 -3.13 16.96
N PRO A 118 2.15 -3.19 18.31
CA PRO A 118 3.24 -3.90 18.99
C PRO A 118 3.39 -5.39 18.65
N ILE A 119 2.30 -6.05 18.26
CA ILE A 119 2.30 -7.49 17.92
C ILE A 119 2.59 -7.78 16.45
N ILE A 120 2.61 -6.76 15.59
CA ILE A 120 2.94 -6.91 14.17
C ILE A 120 4.46 -6.87 14.01
N LYS A 121 5.03 -7.96 13.51
CA LYS A 121 6.47 -8.12 13.31
C LYS A 121 6.91 -7.64 11.95
N SER A 122 8.18 -7.26 11.88
CA SER A 122 8.85 -6.88 10.65
C SER A 122 9.23 -8.12 9.86
N GLY A 123 9.09 -8.04 8.53
CA GLY A 123 9.62 -9.03 7.60
C GLY A 123 11.14 -8.88 7.45
N GLU A 124 11.77 -9.91 6.88
CA GLU A 124 13.24 -10.00 6.78
C GLU A 124 13.75 -10.14 5.35
N GLN A 125 12.85 -10.08 4.35
CA GLN A 125 13.17 -10.40 2.96
C GLN A 125 12.60 -9.38 1.98
N TYR A 126 13.40 -9.01 0.98
CA TYR A 126 12.91 -8.29 -0.18
C TYR A 126 12.11 -9.22 -1.09
N THR A 127 11.09 -8.67 -1.74
CA THR A 127 10.22 -9.41 -2.66
C THR A 127 10.34 -8.79 -4.04
N VAL A 128 11.15 -9.41 -4.91
CA VAL A 128 11.27 -9.07 -6.33
C VAL A 128 10.90 -10.30 -7.14
N PHE A 129 10.02 -10.14 -8.13
CA PHE A 129 9.49 -11.26 -8.90
C PHE A 129 9.30 -10.89 -10.38
N GLU A 130 9.37 -11.90 -11.23
CA GLU A 130 9.13 -11.80 -12.67
C GLU A 130 7.64 -11.68 -12.95
N THR A 131 7.28 -10.97 -14.01
CA THR A 131 5.90 -10.90 -14.50
C THR A 131 5.80 -11.49 -15.90
N PRO A 132 4.60 -11.92 -16.35
CA PRO A 132 4.42 -12.45 -17.70
C PRO A 132 4.66 -11.41 -18.80
N TRP A 133 4.82 -10.12 -18.43
CA TRP A 133 5.10 -9.03 -19.36
C TRP A 133 6.60 -8.76 -19.55
N GLY A 134 7.48 -9.61 -19.01
CA GLY A 134 8.93 -9.48 -19.15
C GLY A 134 9.54 -8.32 -18.37
N VAL A 135 8.83 -7.84 -17.33
CA VAL A 135 9.33 -6.85 -16.37
C VAL A 135 9.35 -7.45 -14.96
N LYS A 136 10.33 -7.07 -14.16
CA LYS A 136 10.43 -7.44 -12.74
C LYS A 136 9.77 -6.39 -11.87
N MET A 137 9.00 -6.86 -10.88
CA MET A 137 8.36 -5.99 -9.89
C MET A 137 8.94 -6.25 -8.51
N GLY A 138 9.31 -5.17 -7.83
CA GLY A 138 9.65 -5.16 -6.40
C GLY A 138 8.52 -4.57 -5.57
N VAL A 139 8.43 -4.90 -4.29
CA VAL A 139 7.45 -4.32 -3.36
C VAL A 139 8.18 -3.70 -2.18
N LEU A 140 7.79 -2.48 -1.81
CA LEU A 140 8.13 -1.85 -0.53
C LEU A 140 6.90 -1.15 0.02
N ILE A 141 6.57 -1.40 1.30
CA ILE A 141 5.35 -0.87 1.90
C ILE A 141 5.67 0.40 2.70
N CYS A 142 5.00 1.49 2.33
CA CYS A 142 4.96 2.72 3.10
C CYS A 142 6.36 3.21 3.52
N TRP A 143 6.62 3.27 4.82
CA TRP A 143 7.89 3.70 5.41
C TRP A 143 9.12 3.01 4.85
N ASP A 144 9.01 1.77 4.34
CA ASP A 144 10.12 1.08 3.69
C ASP A 144 10.68 1.86 2.49
N ASN A 145 9.85 2.66 1.81
CA ASN A 145 10.25 3.51 0.68
C ASN A 145 11.00 4.78 1.13
N ASN A 146 10.94 5.14 2.41
CA ASN A 146 11.66 6.31 2.93
C ASN A 146 13.16 6.04 3.06
N LEU A 147 13.54 4.79 3.34
CA LEU A 147 14.93 4.35 3.37
C LEU A 147 15.42 4.10 1.95
N VAL A 148 16.45 4.85 1.53
CA VAL A 148 16.98 4.79 0.16
C VAL A 148 17.60 3.43 -0.16
N GLU A 149 18.14 2.78 0.86
CA GLU A 149 18.79 1.49 0.82
C GLU A 149 17.81 0.39 0.38
N ASN A 150 16.56 0.44 0.84
CA ASN A 150 15.54 -0.54 0.45
C ASN A 150 15.18 -0.43 -1.04
N ALA A 151 15.05 0.80 -1.54
CA ALA A 151 14.79 1.05 -2.97
C ALA A 151 15.98 0.62 -3.82
N ARG A 152 17.21 0.92 -3.36
CA ARG A 152 18.44 0.45 -4.01
C ARG A 152 18.55 -1.07 -4.01
N ALA A 153 18.22 -1.73 -2.92
CA ALA A 153 18.26 -3.18 -2.82
C ALA A 153 17.29 -3.85 -3.82
N ASN A 154 16.07 -3.34 -3.95
CA ASN A 154 15.12 -3.82 -4.98
C ASN A 154 15.68 -3.65 -6.40
N ALA A 155 16.28 -2.50 -6.70
CA ALA A 155 16.90 -2.25 -8.00
C ALA A 155 18.08 -3.20 -8.27
N LEU A 156 18.93 -3.45 -7.28
CA LEU A 156 20.05 -4.40 -7.38
C LEU A 156 19.60 -5.86 -7.53
N LEU A 157 18.42 -6.20 -6.99
CA LEU A 157 17.75 -7.48 -7.24
C LEU A 157 17.07 -7.54 -8.62
N GLY A 158 17.11 -6.44 -9.38
CA GLY A 158 16.67 -6.35 -10.77
C GLY A 158 15.23 -5.88 -10.95
N ALA A 159 14.59 -5.27 -9.96
CA ALA A 159 13.26 -4.70 -10.15
C ALA A 159 13.31 -3.58 -11.21
N ASP A 160 12.46 -3.66 -12.24
CA ASP A 160 12.23 -2.58 -13.20
C ASP A 160 11.18 -1.59 -12.67
N ILE A 161 10.27 -2.13 -11.84
CA ILE A 161 9.12 -1.44 -11.30
C ILE A 161 9.05 -1.67 -9.79
N LEU A 162 8.98 -0.59 -9.02
CA LEU A 162 8.74 -0.63 -7.59
C LEU A 162 7.26 -0.34 -7.30
N LEU A 163 6.57 -1.32 -6.72
CA LEU A 163 5.21 -1.21 -6.21
C LEU A 163 5.27 -0.61 -4.80
N ALA A 164 4.65 0.56 -4.65
CA ALA A 164 4.78 1.42 -3.47
C ALA A 164 3.39 1.69 -2.84
N PRO A 165 2.75 0.70 -2.18
CA PRO A 165 1.51 0.90 -1.43
C PRO A 165 1.76 1.68 -0.12
N HIS A 166 0.95 2.70 0.16
CA HIS A 166 1.16 3.62 1.29
C HIS A 166 -0.12 3.95 2.07
N GLN A 167 0.03 4.08 3.39
CA GLN A 167 -0.78 4.96 4.23
C GLN A 167 0.08 6.09 4.81
N THR A 168 0.23 7.19 4.06
CA THR A 168 0.92 8.41 4.53
C THR A 168 -0.05 9.57 4.83
N GLY A 169 -0.17 9.98 6.10
CA GLY A 169 -0.90 11.18 6.52
C GLY A 169 0.05 12.18 7.17
N GLY A 170 -0.26 13.49 7.16
CA GLY A 170 0.62 14.59 7.61
C GLY A 170 1.46 14.25 8.86
N THR A 171 2.71 13.85 8.66
CA THR A 171 3.61 13.45 9.75
C THR A 171 4.38 14.66 10.27
N ASN A 172 4.68 14.70 11.56
CA ASN A 172 5.56 15.74 12.09
C ASN A 172 7.04 15.40 11.89
N SER A 173 7.46 15.32 10.62
CA SER A 173 8.84 14.99 10.27
C SER A 173 9.81 16.09 10.72
N ARG A 174 11.01 15.69 11.17
CA ARG A 174 12.10 16.61 11.55
C ARG A 174 12.65 17.39 10.36
N SER A 175 12.62 16.82 9.16
CA SER A 175 13.09 17.50 7.95
C SER A 175 12.17 18.66 7.59
N SER A 176 12.74 19.80 7.21
CA SER A 176 11.97 20.97 6.75
C SER A 176 11.20 20.66 5.46
N HIS A 177 11.75 19.85 4.56
CA HIS A 177 11.17 19.58 3.23
C HIS A 177 10.26 18.34 3.16
N SER A 178 9.93 17.74 4.31
CA SER A 178 9.05 16.58 4.41
C SER A 178 7.58 16.98 4.64
N MET A 179 6.68 15.98 4.67
CA MET A 179 5.32 16.17 5.15
C MET A 179 5.28 16.84 6.52
N LYS A 180 4.22 17.64 6.73
CA LYS A 180 3.89 18.34 7.97
C LYS A 180 2.43 18.07 8.32
N PRO A 181 2.06 18.17 9.61
CA PRO A 181 0.66 18.13 10.02
C PRO A 181 -0.12 19.27 9.36
N ILE A 182 -1.31 18.96 8.86
CA ILE A 182 -2.24 19.96 8.35
C ILE A 182 -3.03 20.51 9.54
N PRO A 183 -3.12 21.84 9.72
CA PRO A 183 -3.94 22.43 10.76
C PRO A 183 -5.38 21.90 10.71
N MET A 184 -5.88 21.38 11.85
CA MET A 184 -7.23 20.82 11.95
C MET A 184 -8.32 21.82 11.55
N THR A 185 -8.11 23.10 11.83
CA THR A 185 -9.03 24.19 11.46
C THR A 185 -9.29 24.25 9.95
N LEU A 186 -8.27 24.02 9.12
CA LEU A 186 -8.43 23.98 7.66
C LEU A 186 -9.28 22.77 7.23
N TRP A 187 -9.09 21.63 7.89
CA TRP A 187 -9.90 20.44 7.62
C TRP A 187 -11.35 20.63 8.05
N GLU A 188 -11.59 21.22 9.22
CA GLU A 188 -12.94 21.53 9.72
C GLU A 188 -13.66 22.51 8.80
N ASN A 189 -12.94 23.51 8.28
CA ASN A 189 -13.48 24.54 7.40
C ASN A 189 -13.60 24.13 5.91
N ARG A 190 -13.24 22.89 5.55
CA ARG A 190 -13.11 22.43 4.15
C ARG A 190 -14.33 22.63 3.25
N HIS A 191 -15.53 22.73 3.84
CA HIS A 191 -16.77 22.95 3.08
C HIS A 191 -17.06 24.41 2.81
N GLN A 192 -16.54 25.32 3.64
CA GLN A 192 -16.71 26.77 3.48
C GLN A 192 -15.53 27.38 2.72
N ASP A 193 -14.33 26.86 2.95
CA ASP A 193 -13.10 27.26 2.27
C ASP A 193 -12.29 26.03 1.81
N PRO A 194 -12.74 25.36 0.74
CA PRO A 194 -12.02 24.22 0.18
C PRO A 194 -10.68 24.62 -0.44
N GLN A 195 -10.54 25.88 -0.88
CA GLN A 195 -9.36 26.35 -1.58
C GLN A 195 -8.14 26.40 -0.66
N SER A 196 -8.27 26.97 0.54
CA SER A 196 -7.17 27.01 1.50
C SER A 196 -6.67 25.61 1.88
N LEU A 197 -7.58 24.65 2.05
CA LEU A 197 -7.20 23.27 2.32
C LEU A 197 -6.48 22.63 1.12
N GLN A 198 -6.99 22.86 -0.09
CA GLN A 198 -6.37 22.38 -1.32
C GLN A 198 -4.96 22.94 -1.51
N GLU A 199 -4.75 24.22 -1.25
CA GLU A 199 -3.44 24.88 -1.34
C GLU A 199 -2.40 24.20 -0.43
N VAL A 200 -2.77 23.87 0.81
CA VAL A 200 -1.89 23.13 1.72
C VAL A 200 -1.59 21.72 1.20
N PHE A 201 -2.59 21.00 0.69
CA PHE A 201 -2.37 19.67 0.10
C PHE A 201 -1.50 19.72 -1.16
N GLN A 202 -1.58 20.79 -1.96
CA GLN A 202 -0.77 20.96 -3.17
C GLN A 202 0.63 21.54 -2.88
N GLY A 203 0.80 22.17 -1.72
CA GLY A 203 2.01 22.88 -1.33
C GLY A 203 3.22 21.99 -1.05
N GLU A 204 4.28 22.62 -0.52
CA GLU A 204 5.60 22.02 -0.33
C GLU A 204 5.57 20.73 0.51
N HIS A 205 4.75 20.71 1.56
CA HIS A 205 4.66 19.60 2.51
C HIS A 205 3.58 18.57 2.13
N GLY A 206 2.78 18.83 1.10
CA GLY A 206 1.79 17.87 0.58
C GLY A 206 2.31 17.21 -0.70
N ARG A 207 1.68 17.53 -1.83
CA ARG A 207 2.06 17.03 -3.15
C ARG A 207 3.50 17.40 -3.52
N GLY A 208 3.97 18.58 -3.14
CA GLY A 208 5.36 19.00 -3.40
C GLY A 208 6.38 18.01 -2.83
N TRP A 209 6.15 17.49 -1.63
CA TRP A 209 7.00 16.47 -1.02
C TRP A 209 6.95 15.15 -1.82
N LEU A 210 5.74 14.66 -2.14
CA LEU A 210 5.57 13.43 -2.94
C LEU A 210 6.33 13.52 -4.27
N MET A 211 6.25 14.67 -4.95
CA MET A 211 6.90 14.91 -6.24
C MET A 211 8.42 15.12 -6.17
N ARG A 212 8.99 15.33 -4.97
CA ARG A 212 10.44 15.27 -4.79
C ARG A 212 10.90 13.87 -4.41
N TRP A 213 10.19 13.27 -3.47
CA TRP A 213 10.61 12.03 -2.83
C TRP A 213 10.41 10.80 -3.73
N LEU A 214 9.24 10.61 -4.36
CA LEU A 214 9.00 9.44 -5.22
C LEU A 214 9.88 9.47 -6.49
N PRO A 215 10.00 10.59 -7.24
CA PRO A 215 10.84 10.62 -8.43
C PRO A 215 12.32 10.43 -8.12
N ALA A 216 12.82 10.86 -6.96
CA ALA A 216 14.19 10.56 -6.55
C ALA A 216 14.41 9.05 -6.41
N ARG A 217 13.48 8.31 -5.80
CA ARG A 217 13.57 6.83 -5.69
C ARG A 217 13.60 6.16 -7.07
N ALA A 218 12.80 6.66 -8.01
CA ALA A 218 12.77 6.17 -9.39
C ALA A 218 14.09 6.47 -10.12
N HIS A 219 14.47 7.75 -10.16
CA HIS A 219 15.59 8.27 -10.92
C HIS A 219 16.93 7.67 -10.46
N ASP A 220 17.19 7.67 -9.15
CA ASP A 220 18.49 7.23 -8.61
C ASP A 220 18.73 5.73 -8.84
N ASN A 221 17.67 4.96 -9.08
CA ASN A 221 17.71 3.51 -9.24
C ASN A 221 17.40 3.02 -10.65
N GLY A 222 17.02 3.91 -11.58
CA GLY A 222 16.64 3.52 -12.94
C GLY A 222 15.38 2.65 -12.99
N MET A 223 14.43 2.86 -12.06
CA MET A 223 13.18 2.09 -11.96
C MET A 223 11.96 3.00 -12.17
N PHE A 224 10.83 2.41 -12.54
CA PHE A 224 9.52 3.05 -12.39
C PHE A 224 8.96 2.84 -10.98
N VAL A 225 8.12 3.76 -10.49
CA VAL A 225 7.46 3.62 -9.18
C VAL A 225 5.95 3.72 -9.36
N LEU A 226 5.21 2.68 -8.98
CA LEU A 226 3.75 2.71 -8.91
C LEU A 226 3.30 2.97 -7.47
N PHE A 227 2.93 4.22 -7.21
CA PHE A 227 2.47 4.66 -5.90
C PHE A 227 0.95 4.54 -5.76
N SER A 228 0.49 4.07 -4.60
CA SER A 228 -0.92 4.09 -4.23
C SER A 228 -1.08 4.51 -2.77
N HIS A 229 -2.13 5.29 -2.49
CA HIS A 229 -2.33 5.87 -1.16
C HIS A 229 -3.81 5.92 -0.76
N GLN A 230 -4.09 5.81 0.54
CA GLN A 230 -5.42 5.86 1.16
C GLN A 230 -5.49 7.12 2.04
N PHE A 231 -6.52 7.95 1.85
CA PHE A 231 -6.79 9.15 2.66
C PHE A 231 -7.64 8.84 3.89
#